data_AF-A0A402B186-F1
#
_entry.id   AF-A0A402B186-F1
#
_cell.length_a   1.000
_cell.length_b   1.000
_cell.length_c   1.000
_cell.angle_alpha   90.00
_cell.angle_beta   90.00
_cell.angle_gamma   90.00
#
_symmetry.space_group_name_H-M   'P 1'
#
loop_
_entity.id
_entity.type
_entity.pdbx_description
1 polymer ?
#
loop_
_entity_poly.entity_id
_entity_poly.type
_entity_poly.pdbx_seq_one_letter_code
_entity_poly.pdbx_strand_id
1 'polypeptide(L)'
;MTSQWNTTTKWATLAIAGLAGAWTLFHIIWSIAGQTSDDYWGIALLILFFLALIVAFIQYFEERPALKAVPSAERFPEPTIARFFFGSEGSSGIWFVIRMEVGASWLLAGWEKMQSPAWGTSGKAIGGFVTGALAKTAGANPSVQGWYAWFLQHAVQPNAGLFAFLITYGEIAVGLGVLLGILTGIAAGFGVLMNFNYLLAGTVSVNPVLGMLGLFLVFSWRVCGWIGGDQWILPALGLPWKPGSGFRPKAVVASTPAPIV
;
A
#
# COMPACT_ATOMS: atom_id res chain seq x y z
N MET A 1 2.41 12.83 18.55
CA MET A 1 3.23 14.03 18.30
C MET A 1 2.62 14.68 17.08
N THR A 2 1.89 15.77 17.24
CA THR A 2 1.50 16.61 16.09
C THR A 2 2.76 17.29 15.61
N SER A 3 3.20 16.98 14.39
CA SER A 3 4.38 17.61 13.84
C SER A 3 4.10 19.10 13.63
N GLN A 4 4.92 19.97 14.20
CA GLN A 4 4.83 21.41 13.91
C GLN A 4 5.51 21.66 12.57
N TRP A 5 4.82 21.32 11.49
CA TRP A 5 5.31 21.56 10.14
C TRP A 5 5.60 23.04 9.94
N ASN A 6 6.75 23.32 9.34
CA ASN A 6 6.98 24.62 8.72
C ASN A 6 5.90 24.83 7.65
N THR A 7 5.28 26.00 7.65
CA THR A 7 4.20 26.36 6.71
C THR A 7 4.61 26.08 5.26
N THR A 8 5.86 26.34 4.89
CA THR A 8 6.35 26.11 3.52
C THR A 8 6.42 24.64 3.15
N THR A 9 7.00 23.77 4.00
CA THR A 9 7.12 22.33 3.71
C THR A 9 5.77 21.63 3.74
N LYS A 10 4.84 22.11 4.58
CA LYS A 10 3.43 21.73 4.57
C LYS A 10 2.77 21.97 3.21
N TRP A 11 2.83 23.20 2.71
CA TRP A 11 2.20 23.54 1.43
C TRP A 11 2.84 22.80 0.26
N ALA A 12 4.17 22.64 0.26
CA ALA A 12 4.86 21.83 -0.75
C ALA A 12 4.36 20.37 -0.74
N THR A 13 4.25 19.76 0.44
CA THR A 13 3.73 18.39 0.59
C THR A 13 2.31 18.26 0.06
N LEU A 14 1.42 19.19 0.43
CA LEU A 14 0.02 19.18 -0.02
C LEU A 14 -0.11 19.44 -1.52
N ALA A 15 0.72 20.31 -2.11
CA ALA A 15 0.73 20.55 -3.54
C ALA A 15 1.17 19.30 -4.31
N ILE A 16 2.25 18.65 -3.87
CA ILE A 16 2.74 17.40 -4.48
C ILE A 16 1.67 16.29 -4.37
N ALA A 17 1.06 16.13 -3.19
CA ALA A 17 -0.01 15.16 -2.99
C ALA A 17 -1.24 15.47 -3.86
N GLY A 18 -1.66 16.74 -3.94
CA GLY A 18 -2.77 17.17 -4.78
C GLY A 18 -2.51 16.88 -6.27
N LEU A 19 -1.31 17.19 -6.76
CA LEU A 19 -0.91 16.89 -8.14
C LEU A 19 -0.86 15.38 -8.41
N ALA A 20 -0.23 14.60 -7.52
CA ALA A 20 -0.14 13.15 -7.65
C ALA A 20 -1.53 12.50 -7.66
N GLY A 21 -2.42 12.93 -6.76
CA GLY A 21 -3.78 12.43 -6.65
C GLY A 21 -4.64 12.78 -7.87
N ALA A 22 -4.61 14.04 -8.30
CA ALA A 22 -5.36 14.50 -9.47
C ALA A 22 -4.88 13.81 -10.76
N TRP A 23 -3.57 13.70 -10.94
CA TRP A 23 -2.97 13.05 -12.11
C TRP A 23 -3.32 11.56 -12.15
N THR A 24 -3.21 10.88 -11.02
CA THR A 24 -3.55 9.44 -10.91
C THR A 24 -5.03 9.20 -11.16
N LEU A 25 -5.91 10.04 -10.60
CA LEU A 25 -7.35 9.94 -10.82
C LEU A 25 -7.71 10.14 -12.30
N PHE A 26 -7.10 11.13 -12.96
CA PHE A 26 -7.27 11.36 -14.38
C PHE A 26 -6.91 10.11 -15.20
N HIS A 27 -5.74 9.51 -14.94
CA HIS A 27 -5.31 8.31 -15.65
C HIS A 27 -6.19 7.09 -15.38
N ILE A 28 -6.64 6.89 -14.13
CA ILE A 28 -7.58 5.81 -13.81
C ILE A 28 -8.87 5.97 -14.61
N ILE A 29 -9.47 7.17 -14.63
CA ILE A 29 -10.70 7.42 -15.38
C ILE A 29 -10.47 7.23 -16.88
N TRP A 30 -9.35 7.73 -17.41
CA TRP A 30 -8.98 7.62 -18.82
C TRP A 30 -8.82 6.16 -19.26
N SER A 31 -8.09 5.36 -18.48
CA SER A 31 -7.91 3.92 -18.75
C SER A 31 -9.22 3.14 -18.62
N ILE A 32 -10.05 3.43 -17.62
CA ILE A 32 -11.36 2.79 -17.46
C ILE A 32 -12.30 3.14 -18.63
N ALA A 33 -12.18 4.34 -19.21
CA ALA A 33 -12.91 4.75 -20.40
C ALA A 33 -12.42 4.06 -21.70
N GLY A 34 -11.50 3.11 -21.61
CA GLY A 34 -10.96 2.34 -22.74
C GLY A 34 -9.97 3.14 -23.59
N GLN A 35 -9.50 4.28 -23.11
CA GLN A 35 -8.51 5.09 -23.80
C GLN A 35 -7.11 4.69 -23.34
N THR A 36 -6.18 4.59 -24.29
CA THR A 36 -4.76 4.42 -24.00
C THR A 36 -4.15 5.80 -23.75
N SER A 37 -3.62 6.03 -22.55
CA SER A 37 -2.78 7.21 -22.31
C SER A 37 -1.36 6.94 -22.74
N ASP A 38 -0.69 7.92 -23.35
CA ASP A 38 0.75 7.88 -23.57
C ASP A 38 1.50 7.69 -22.22
N ASP A 39 2.67 7.04 -22.26
CA ASP A 39 3.48 6.57 -21.11
C ASP A 39 3.95 7.66 -20.11
N TYR A 40 3.44 8.89 -20.19
CA TYR A 40 3.82 9.99 -19.29
C TYR A 40 3.32 9.82 -17.85
N TRP A 41 2.38 8.91 -17.59
CA TRP A 41 1.84 8.68 -16.26
C TRP A 41 2.94 8.33 -15.24
N GLY A 42 3.75 7.32 -15.55
CA GLY A 42 4.83 6.85 -14.69
C GLY A 42 5.93 7.90 -14.53
N ILE A 43 6.25 8.66 -15.59
CA ILE A 43 7.27 9.71 -15.54
C ILE A 43 6.84 10.85 -14.60
N ALA A 44 5.58 11.28 -14.68
CA ALA A 44 5.05 12.33 -13.80
C ALA A 44 5.06 11.90 -12.34
N LEU A 45 4.61 10.68 -12.02
CA LEU A 45 4.66 10.15 -10.66
C LEU A 45 6.11 9.96 -10.16
N LEU A 46 7.04 9.59 -11.04
CA LEU A 46 8.46 9.50 -10.70
C LEU A 46 9.05 10.87 -10.35
N ILE A 47 8.73 11.92 -11.11
CA ILE A 47 9.16 13.29 -10.81
C ILE A 47 8.58 13.73 -9.45
N LEU A 48 7.27 13.52 -9.24
CA LEU A 48 6.61 13.85 -7.98
C LEU A 48 7.19 13.06 -6.80
N PHE A 49 7.60 11.80 -7.02
CA PHE A 49 8.27 10.99 -6.02
C PHE A 49 9.60 11.61 -5.59
N PHE A 50 10.44 12.04 -6.53
CA PHE A 50 11.72 12.69 -6.20
C PHE A 50 11.51 14.04 -5.51
N LEU A 51 10.52 14.83 -5.94
CA LEU A 51 10.16 16.07 -5.24
C LEU A 51 9.68 15.80 -3.82
N ALA A 52 8.81 14.79 -3.63
CA ALA A 52 8.34 14.38 -2.32
C ALA A 52 9.49 13.87 -1.43
N LEU A 53 10.46 13.15 -2.01
CA LEU A 53 11.64 12.67 -1.31
C LEU A 53 12.53 13.82 -0.83
N ILE A 54 12.77 14.83 -1.67
CA ILE A 54 13.51 16.04 -1.28
C ILE A 54 12.80 16.74 -0.12
N VAL A 55 11.48 16.95 -0.23
CA VAL A 55 10.67 17.58 0.81
C VAL A 55 10.64 16.75 2.10
N ALA A 56 10.61 15.42 2.00
CA ALA A 56 10.70 14.52 3.15
C ALA A 56 12.06 14.63 3.86
N PHE A 57 13.17 14.75 3.12
CA PHE A 57 14.48 14.97 3.74
C PHE A 57 14.60 16.35 4.40
N ILE A 58 14.03 17.40 3.82
CA ILE A 58 13.98 18.72 4.46
C ILE A 58 13.22 18.62 5.80
N GLN A 59 12.03 18.01 5.78
CA GLN A 59 11.24 17.79 7.00
C GLN A 59 11.96 16.90 8.02
N TYR A 60 12.70 15.89 7.58
CA TYR A 60 13.55 15.10 8.47
C TYR A 60 14.56 15.98 9.22
N PHE A 61 15.22 16.92 8.53
CA PHE A 61 16.17 17.84 9.17
C PHE A 61 15.49 18.85 10.10
N GLU A 62 14.23 19.21 9.85
CA GLU A 62 13.41 20.05 10.74
C GLU A 62 13.00 19.26 12.00
N GLU A 63 12.56 18.01 11.86
CA GLU A 63 12.05 17.18 12.97
C GLU A 63 13.13 16.44 13.77
N ARG A 64 14.33 16.22 13.20
CA ARG A 64 15.40 15.45 13.85
C ARG A 64 15.72 15.87 15.29
N PRO A 65 15.72 17.18 15.70
CA PRO A 65 16.05 17.53 17.08
C PRO A 65 14.98 17.05 18.05
N ALA A 66 13.70 17.19 17.67
CA ALA A 66 12.56 16.71 18.45
C ALA A 66 12.56 15.18 18.55
N LEU A 67 12.89 14.48 17.46
CA LEU A 67 13.00 13.02 17.47
C LEU A 67 14.12 12.53 18.40
N LYS A 68 15.29 13.19 18.38
CA LYS A 68 16.41 12.89 19.30
C LYS A 68 16.09 13.18 20.76
N ALA A 69 15.26 14.18 21.03
CA ALA A 69 14.90 14.56 22.39
C ALA A 69 14.00 13.54 23.11
N VAL A 70 13.39 12.59 22.37
CA VAL A 70 12.62 11.50 22.99
C VAL A 70 13.56 10.38 23.42
N PRO A 71 13.75 10.16 24.73
CA PRO A 71 14.56 9.04 25.21
C PRO A 71 13.88 7.71 24.89
N SER A 72 14.69 6.70 24.54
CA SER A 72 14.23 5.32 24.38
C SER A 72 14.73 4.47 25.55
N ALA A 73 13.86 3.63 26.08
CA ALA A 73 14.20 2.62 27.08
C ALA A 73 14.69 1.29 26.44
N GLU A 74 14.71 1.23 25.11
CA GLU A 74 15.15 0.03 24.38
C GLU A 74 16.67 -0.11 24.46
N ARG A 75 17.14 -1.35 24.59
CA ARG A 75 18.59 -1.67 24.57
C ARG A 75 19.27 -1.20 23.28
N PHE A 76 18.55 -1.26 22.15
CA PHE A 76 18.99 -0.77 20.86
C PHE A 76 17.90 0.16 20.30
N PRO A 77 18.03 1.48 20.51
CA PRO A 77 16.97 2.41 20.12
C PRO A 77 16.85 2.54 18.61
N GLU A 78 15.61 2.66 18.13
CA GLU A 78 15.34 2.88 16.71
C GLU A 78 16.05 4.15 16.18
N PRO A 79 16.78 4.06 15.04
CA PRO A 79 17.41 5.23 14.42
C PRO A 79 16.39 6.34 14.10
N THR A 80 16.79 7.61 14.26
CA THR A 80 15.91 8.76 14.04
C THR A 80 15.35 8.83 12.62
N ILE A 81 16.11 8.36 11.64
CA ILE A 81 15.69 8.32 10.24
C ILE A 81 14.54 7.32 10.02
N ALA A 82 14.59 6.16 10.67
CA ALA A 82 13.53 5.15 10.60
C ALA A 82 12.28 5.65 11.33
N ARG A 83 12.44 6.24 12.52
CA ARG A 83 11.36 6.88 13.27
C ARG A 83 10.64 7.96 12.46
N PHE A 84 11.38 8.72 11.65
CA PHE A 84 10.81 9.72 10.76
C PHE A 84 10.02 9.07 9.62
N PHE A 85 10.66 8.25 8.79
CA PHE A 85 10.04 7.68 7.60
C PHE A 85 8.90 6.69 7.90
N PHE A 86 8.94 5.97 9.02
CA PHE A 86 7.92 4.96 9.35
C PHE A 86 6.97 5.37 10.47
N GLY A 87 7.20 6.51 11.12
CA GLY A 87 6.47 6.92 12.31
C GLY A 87 6.09 8.38 12.42
N SER A 88 6.64 9.27 11.59
CA SER A 88 6.32 10.70 11.64
C SER A 88 5.45 11.15 10.48
N GLU A 89 4.44 11.96 10.80
CA GLU A 89 3.54 12.63 9.85
C GLU A 89 4.29 13.34 8.71
N GLY A 90 5.45 13.93 8.98
CA GLY A 90 6.24 14.66 7.97
C GLY A 90 6.67 13.82 6.77
N SER A 91 6.71 12.49 6.90
CA SER A 91 6.98 11.59 5.77
C SER A 91 5.74 11.19 4.96
N SER A 92 4.53 11.59 5.38
CA SER A 92 3.27 11.16 4.73
C SER A 92 3.17 11.53 3.25
N GLY A 93 3.79 12.63 2.82
CA GLY A 93 3.81 13.08 1.43
C GLY A 93 4.44 12.08 0.46
N ILE A 94 5.62 11.56 0.80
CA ILE A 94 6.29 10.57 -0.06
C ILE A 94 5.50 9.27 -0.14
N TRP A 95 4.93 8.83 0.99
CA TRP A 95 4.10 7.63 1.01
C TRP A 95 2.81 7.81 0.20
N PHE A 96 2.22 9.00 0.21
CA PHE A 96 1.07 9.30 -0.65
C PHE A 96 1.39 9.10 -2.13
N VAL A 97 2.52 9.63 -2.62
CA VAL A 97 2.92 9.46 -4.02
C VAL A 97 3.15 7.98 -4.35
N ILE A 98 3.83 7.23 -3.48
CA ILE A 98 4.02 5.78 -3.67
C ILE A 98 2.68 5.04 -3.72
N ARG A 99 1.70 5.42 -2.88
CA ARG A 99 0.37 4.81 -2.90
C ARG A 99 -0.38 5.07 -4.19
N MET A 100 -0.21 6.25 -4.79
CA MET A 100 -0.85 6.57 -6.07
C MET A 100 -0.39 5.62 -7.17
N GLU A 101 0.91 5.36 -7.26
CA GLU A 101 1.46 4.36 -8.19
C GLU A 101 0.94 2.96 -7.85
N VAL A 102 1.26 2.47 -6.65
CA VAL A 102 0.98 1.07 -6.26
C VAL A 102 -0.51 0.76 -6.34
N GLY A 103 -1.34 1.62 -5.77
CA GLY A 103 -2.77 1.40 -5.71
C GLY A 103 -3.45 1.47 -7.08
N ALA A 104 -3.01 2.37 -7.95
CA ALA A 104 -3.55 2.45 -9.31
C ALA A 104 -3.13 1.26 -10.17
N SER A 105 -1.87 0.80 -10.08
CA SER A 105 -1.42 -0.40 -10.79
C SER A 105 -2.27 -1.62 -10.41
N TRP A 106 -2.56 -1.82 -9.13
CA TRP A 106 -3.42 -2.91 -8.65
C TRP A 106 -4.87 -2.75 -9.12
N LEU A 107 -5.43 -1.55 -9.02
CA LEU A 107 -6.81 -1.30 -9.41
C LEU A 107 -7.02 -1.54 -10.90
N LEU A 108 -6.12 -1.03 -11.75
CA LEU A 108 -6.20 -1.20 -13.20
C LEU A 108 -5.96 -2.65 -13.62
N ALA A 109 -4.98 -3.34 -13.03
CA ALA A 109 -4.74 -4.76 -13.29
C ALA A 109 -5.96 -5.63 -12.93
N GLY A 110 -6.62 -5.33 -11.81
CA GLY A 110 -7.83 -6.04 -11.40
C GLY A 110 -9.04 -5.68 -12.29
N TRP A 111 -9.14 -4.43 -12.70
CA TRP A 111 -10.19 -3.94 -13.61
C TRP A 111 -10.11 -4.60 -15.00
N GLU A 112 -8.90 -4.74 -15.54
CA GLU A 112 -8.65 -5.46 -16.80
C GLU A 112 -9.07 -6.94 -16.70
N LYS A 113 -8.73 -7.61 -15.59
CA LYS A 113 -9.12 -9.00 -15.33
C LYS A 113 -10.62 -9.14 -15.17
N MET A 114 -11.28 -8.20 -14.50
CA MET A 114 -12.73 -8.22 -14.30
C MET A 114 -13.49 -8.16 -15.62
N GLN A 115 -13.03 -7.35 -16.58
CA GLN A 115 -13.64 -7.23 -17.91
C GLN A 115 -13.28 -8.38 -18.85
N SER A 116 -12.20 -9.12 -18.56
CA SER A 116 -11.74 -10.20 -19.42
C SER A 116 -12.65 -11.44 -19.31
N PRO A 117 -13.22 -11.94 -20.42
CA PRO A 117 -13.98 -13.18 -20.42
C PRO A 117 -13.15 -14.41 -19.96
N ALA A 118 -11.83 -14.33 -20.08
CA ALA A 118 -10.92 -15.42 -19.71
C ALA A 118 -10.58 -15.47 -18.21
N TRP A 119 -10.74 -14.36 -17.49
CA TRP A 119 -10.48 -14.30 -16.05
C TRP A 119 -11.77 -14.60 -15.29
N GLY A 120 -12.55 -13.58 -14.91
CA GLY A 120 -13.84 -13.73 -14.21
C GLY A 120 -13.89 -14.92 -13.24
N THR A 121 -14.92 -15.76 -13.38
CA THR A 121 -15.03 -17.05 -12.68
C THR A 121 -14.71 -18.26 -13.58
N SER A 122 -14.28 -18.04 -14.83
CA SER A 122 -14.14 -19.12 -15.82
C SER A 122 -12.91 -20.00 -15.61
N GLY A 123 -11.90 -19.49 -14.90
CA GLY A 123 -10.65 -20.22 -14.61
C GLY A 123 -9.73 -20.43 -15.82
N LYS A 124 -10.13 -20.01 -17.02
CA LYS A 124 -9.38 -20.24 -18.26
C LYS A 124 -8.01 -19.55 -18.26
N ALA A 125 -7.95 -18.30 -17.81
CA ALA A 125 -6.70 -17.56 -17.68
C ALA A 125 -5.74 -18.22 -16.70
N ILE A 126 -6.26 -18.78 -15.60
CA ILE A 126 -5.46 -19.49 -14.60
C ILE A 126 -4.88 -20.79 -15.18
N GLY A 127 -5.63 -21.52 -16.01
CA GLY A 127 -5.10 -22.69 -16.71
C GLY A 127 -3.89 -22.36 -17.60
N GLY A 128 -3.98 -21.26 -18.35
CA GLY A 128 -2.87 -20.75 -19.17
C GLY A 128 -1.68 -20.27 -18.32
N PHE A 129 -1.96 -19.56 -17.23
CA PHE A 129 -0.96 -19.11 -16.28
C PHE A 129 -0.18 -20.27 -15.65
N VAL A 130 -0.89 -21.29 -15.15
CA VAL A 130 -0.27 -22.50 -14.57
C VAL A 130 0.55 -23.24 -15.62
N THR A 131 0.01 -23.43 -16.82
CA THR A 131 0.75 -24.09 -17.92
C THR A 131 2.06 -23.37 -18.24
N GLY A 132 2.01 -22.04 -18.32
CA GLY A 132 3.19 -21.21 -18.55
C GLY A 132 4.21 -21.26 -17.39
N ALA A 133 3.74 -21.34 -16.15
CA ALA A 133 4.61 -21.50 -14.99
C ALA A 133 5.29 -22.89 -14.95
N LEU A 134 4.54 -23.95 -15.29
CA LEU A 134 5.09 -25.32 -15.35
C LEU A 134 6.13 -25.48 -16.45
N ALA A 135 5.98 -24.77 -17.58
CA ALA A 135 7.03 -24.75 -18.62
C ALA A 135 8.37 -24.17 -18.11
N LYS A 136 8.34 -23.35 -17.04
CA LYS A 136 9.53 -22.72 -16.44
C LYS A 136 10.17 -23.55 -15.30
N THR A 137 9.71 -24.78 -15.09
CA THR A 137 10.32 -25.71 -14.11
C THR A 137 11.45 -26.54 -14.70
N ALA A 138 11.63 -26.49 -16.02
CA ALA A 138 12.65 -27.24 -16.75
C ALA A 138 13.84 -26.34 -17.16
N GLY A 139 14.93 -26.98 -17.59
CA GLY A 139 16.15 -26.30 -18.05
C GLY A 139 17.23 -26.16 -16.98
N ALA A 140 18.38 -25.60 -17.38
CA ALA A 140 19.56 -25.47 -16.51
C ALA A 140 19.36 -24.47 -15.35
N ASN A 141 18.46 -23.50 -15.51
CA ASN A 141 18.15 -22.47 -14.51
C ASN A 141 16.63 -22.29 -14.41
N PRO A 142 15.89 -23.23 -13.79
CA PRO A 142 14.44 -23.17 -13.71
C PRO A 142 14.00 -21.94 -12.90
N SER A 143 13.09 -21.15 -13.47
CA SER A 143 12.54 -19.95 -12.81
C SER A 143 11.40 -20.27 -11.84
N VAL A 144 10.83 -21.47 -11.92
CA VAL A 144 9.78 -21.95 -11.01
C VAL A 144 10.30 -23.17 -10.26
N GLN A 145 10.25 -23.08 -8.93
CA GLN A 145 10.73 -24.15 -8.05
C GLN A 145 9.74 -25.32 -7.98
N GLY A 146 10.25 -26.55 -7.86
CA GLY A 146 9.41 -27.77 -7.89
C GLY A 146 8.31 -27.81 -6.84
N TRP A 147 8.56 -27.31 -5.63
CA TRP A 147 7.54 -27.23 -4.58
C TRP A 147 6.40 -26.28 -4.95
N TYR A 148 6.71 -25.18 -5.65
CA TYR A 148 5.71 -24.23 -6.09
C TYR A 148 4.94 -24.76 -7.30
N ALA A 149 5.63 -25.45 -8.22
CA ALA A 149 4.99 -26.20 -9.31
C ALA A 149 3.98 -27.23 -8.78
N TRP A 150 4.32 -27.93 -7.69
CA TRP A 150 3.41 -28.86 -7.01
C TRP A 150 2.16 -28.13 -6.50
N PHE A 151 2.33 -26.99 -5.84
CA PHE A 151 1.21 -26.15 -5.39
C PHE A 151 0.32 -25.70 -6.56
N LEU A 152 0.93 -25.27 -7.67
CA LEU A 152 0.20 -24.87 -8.87
C LEU A 152 -0.62 -26.03 -9.45
N GLN A 153 -0.07 -27.23 -9.52
CA GLN A 153 -0.73 -28.42 -10.07
C GLN A 153 -1.85 -28.96 -9.15
N HIS A 154 -1.65 -28.95 -7.83
CA HIS A 154 -2.52 -29.68 -6.91
C HIS A 154 -3.50 -28.77 -6.15
N ALA A 155 -3.21 -27.48 -6.00
CA ALA A 155 -4.08 -26.53 -5.34
C ALA A 155 -4.69 -25.53 -6.33
N VAL A 156 -3.88 -24.90 -7.19
CA VAL A 156 -4.36 -23.82 -8.07
C VAL A 156 -5.14 -24.37 -9.27
N GLN A 157 -4.57 -25.33 -10.00
CA GLN A 157 -5.17 -25.87 -11.22
C GLN A 157 -6.55 -26.51 -11.00
N PRO A 158 -6.80 -27.32 -9.94
CA PRO A 158 -8.12 -27.89 -9.69
C PRO A 158 -9.15 -26.84 -9.24
N ASN A 159 -8.69 -25.73 -8.66
CA ASN A 159 -9.54 -24.64 -8.13
C ASN A 159 -9.43 -23.37 -8.99
N ALA A 160 -9.18 -23.50 -10.29
CA ALA A 160 -8.84 -22.39 -11.18
C ALA A 160 -9.87 -21.25 -11.17
N GLY A 161 -11.17 -21.56 -11.13
CA GLY A 161 -12.23 -20.54 -11.04
C GLY A 161 -12.20 -19.74 -9.74
N LEU A 162 -11.92 -20.39 -8.61
CA LEU A 162 -11.76 -19.72 -7.31
C LEU A 162 -10.54 -18.80 -7.31
N PHE A 163 -9.40 -19.28 -7.81
CA PHE A 163 -8.19 -18.45 -7.90
C PHE A 163 -8.37 -17.28 -8.87
N ALA A 164 -9.07 -17.46 -9.99
CA ALA A 164 -9.41 -16.37 -10.91
C ALA A 164 -10.23 -15.28 -10.20
N PHE A 165 -11.24 -15.69 -9.42
CA PHE A 165 -12.04 -14.78 -8.60
C PHE A 165 -11.20 -14.07 -7.53
N LEU A 166 -10.46 -14.82 -6.71
CA LEU A 166 -9.66 -14.28 -5.61
C LEU A 166 -8.58 -13.31 -6.09
N ILE A 167 -7.91 -13.62 -7.21
CA ILE A 167 -6.93 -12.73 -7.81
C ILE A 167 -7.64 -11.46 -8.30
N THR A 168 -8.64 -11.59 -9.17
CA THR A 168 -9.32 -10.43 -9.79
C THR A 168 -9.85 -9.43 -8.75
N TYR A 169 -10.62 -9.92 -7.77
CA TYR A 169 -11.21 -9.05 -6.74
C TYR A 169 -10.23 -8.68 -5.64
N GLY A 170 -9.21 -9.52 -5.38
CA GLY A 170 -8.12 -9.19 -4.49
C GLY A 170 -7.30 -8.01 -4.99
N GLU A 171 -6.98 -7.99 -6.29
CA GLU A 171 -6.27 -6.88 -6.94
C GLU A 171 -7.08 -5.57 -6.84
N ILE A 172 -8.39 -5.60 -7.13
CA ILE A 172 -9.26 -4.44 -6.99
C ILE A 172 -9.31 -3.96 -5.53
N ALA A 173 -9.50 -4.88 -4.57
CA ALA A 173 -9.59 -4.52 -3.15
C ALA A 173 -8.28 -3.91 -2.62
N VAL A 174 -7.13 -4.47 -3.02
CA VAL A 174 -5.82 -3.92 -2.70
C VAL A 174 -5.65 -2.53 -3.31
N GLY A 175 -5.99 -2.39 -4.60
CA GLY A 175 -5.91 -1.10 -5.29
C GLY A 175 -6.73 0.00 -4.61
N LEU A 176 -7.99 -0.29 -4.28
CA LEU A 176 -8.87 0.63 -3.58
C LEU A 176 -8.38 0.95 -2.17
N GLY A 177 -7.98 -0.06 -1.39
CA GLY A 177 -7.47 0.13 -0.03
C GLY A 177 -6.22 1.00 0.00
N VAL A 178 -5.29 0.79 -0.93
CA VAL A 178 -4.06 1.59 -1.03
C VAL A 178 -4.34 3.01 -1.52
N LEU A 179 -5.14 3.18 -2.58
CA LEU A 179 -5.47 4.50 -3.15
C LEU A 179 -6.21 5.39 -2.16
N LEU A 180 -7.29 4.88 -1.57
CA LEU A 180 -8.12 5.63 -0.62
C LEU A 180 -7.42 5.81 0.73
N GLY A 181 -6.34 5.07 0.97
CA GLY A 181 -5.63 5.03 2.24
C GLY A 181 -6.51 4.44 3.33
N ILE A 182 -7.16 3.31 3.06
CA ILE A 182 -8.04 2.58 3.98
C ILE A 182 -7.40 1.25 4.31
N LEU A 183 -7.01 1.08 5.57
CA LEU A 183 -6.23 -0.05 6.07
C LEU A 183 -4.99 -0.29 5.18
N THR A 184 -4.29 0.79 4.82
CA THR A 184 -3.26 0.79 3.77
C THR A 184 -2.20 -0.27 4.01
N GLY A 185 -1.68 -0.38 5.24
CA GLY A 185 -0.65 -1.37 5.57
C GLY A 185 -1.12 -2.82 5.35
N ILE A 186 -2.40 -3.11 5.65
CA ILE A 186 -2.99 -4.44 5.43
C ILE A 186 -3.21 -4.68 3.93
N ALA A 187 -3.79 -3.70 3.22
CA ALA A 187 -4.00 -3.78 1.77
C ALA A 187 -2.67 -4.00 1.03
N ALA A 188 -1.64 -3.21 1.36
CA ALA A 188 -0.30 -3.38 0.81
C ALA A 188 0.29 -4.76 1.14
N GLY A 189 0.04 -5.30 2.33
CA GLY A 189 0.46 -6.65 2.71
C GLY A 189 -0.10 -7.74 1.80
N PHE A 190 -1.39 -7.68 1.46
CA PHE A 190 -1.99 -8.58 0.48
C PHE A 190 -1.42 -8.37 -0.93
N GLY A 191 -1.14 -7.13 -1.33
CA GLY A 191 -0.45 -6.84 -2.58
C GLY A 191 0.96 -7.47 -2.64
N VAL A 192 1.75 -7.35 -1.57
CA VAL A 192 3.07 -7.98 -1.46
C VAL A 192 2.96 -9.50 -1.56
N LEU A 193 1.97 -10.09 -0.89
CA LEU A 193 1.72 -11.54 -0.97
C LEU A 193 1.40 -11.99 -2.41
N MET A 194 0.56 -11.25 -3.13
CA MET A 194 0.24 -11.56 -4.54
C MET A 194 1.46 -11.39 -5.44
N ASN A 195 2.22 -10.30 -5.32
CA ASN A 195 3.47 -10.09 -6.06
C ASN A 195 4.45 -11.24 -5.83
N PHE A 196 4.61 -11.68 -4.58
CA PHE A 196 5.47 -12.82 -4.26
C PHE A 196 5.00 -14.12 -4.94
N ASN A 197 3.68 -14.40 -4.94
CA ASN A 197 3.13 -15.55 -5.67
C ASN A 197 3.35 -15.46 -7.19
N TYR A 198 3.23 -14.28 -7.79
CA TYR A 198 3.51 -14.10 -9.23
C TYR A 198 4.99 -14.30 -9.56
N LEU A 199 5.89 -13.81 -8.70
CA LEU A 199 7.33 -14.02 -8.83
C LEU A 199 7.71 -15.50 -8.70
N LEU A 200 7.12 -16.22 -7.75
CA LEU A 200 7.30 -17.68 -7.61
C LEU A 200 6.78 -18.46 -8.82
N ALA A 201 5.78 -17.94 -9.53
CA ALA A 201 5.30 -18.47 -10.81
C ALA A 201 6.19 -18.08 -12.01
N GLY A 202 7.31 -17.39 -11.78
CA GLY A 202 8.24 -16.94 -12.81
C GLY A 202 7.72 -15.73 -13.60
N THR A 203 6.83 -14.92 -13.04
CA THR A 203 6.30 -13.70 -13.66
C THR A 203 7.02 -12.48 -13.08
N VAL A 204 8.10 -12.05 -13.72
CA VAL A 204 8.89 -10.90 -13.25
C VAL A 204 8.17 -9.60 -13.58
N SER A 205 8.25 -9.09 -14.82
CA SER A 205 7.57 -7.84 -15.23
C SER A 205 7.69 -6.73 -14.16
N VAL A 206 6.61 -6.00 -13.88
CA VAL A 206 6.52 -4.93 -12.86
C VAL A 206 6.45 -5.45 -11.40
N ASN A 207 6.28 -6.77 -11.19
CA ASN A 207 6.02 -7.34 -9.86
C ASN A 207 7.12 -7.09 -8.82
N PRO A 208 8.44 -7.14 -9.13
CA PRO A 208 9.48 -6.82 -8.15
C PRO A 208 9.38 -5.38 -7.65
N VAL A 209 9.04 -4.44 -8.55
CA VAL A 209 8.93 -3.02 -8.22
C VAL A 209 7.71 -2.79 -7.33
N LEU A 210 6.54 -3.29 -7.72
CA LEU A 210 5.32 -3.19 -6.90
C LEU A 210 5.46 -3.92 -5.57
N GLY A 211 6.13 -5.07 -5.54
CA GLY A 211 6.42 -5.82 -4.32
C GLY A 211 7.31 -5.03 -3.36
N MET A 212 8.37 -4.40 -3.88
CA MET A 212 9.26 -3.55 -3.07
C MET A 212 8.53 -2.32 -2.52
N LEU A 213 7.82 -1.57 -3.37
CA LEU A 213 7.06 -0.40 -2.94
C LEU A 213 5.97 -0.79 -1.93
N GLY A 214 5.26 -1.89 -2.18
CA GLY A 214 4.28 -2.46 -1.27
C GLY A 214 4.87 -2.81 0.09
N LEU A 215 6.08 -3.40 0.13
CA LEU A 215 6.75 -3.74 1.39
C LEU A 215 7.07 -2.49 2.22
N PHE A 216 7.53 -1.42 1.57
CA PHE A 216 7.74 -0.15 2.27
C PHE A 216 6.43 0.48 2.76
N LEU A 217 5.32 0.32 2.04
CA LEU A 217 3.98 0.72 2.51
C LEU A 217 3.54 -0.09 3.74
N VAL A 218 3.86 -1.39 3.80
CA VAL A 218 3.63 -2.22 4.99
C VAL A 218 4.43 -1.68 6.19
N PHE A 219 5.72 -1.35 6.01
CA PHE A 219 6.54 -0.82 7.10
C PHE A 219 6.10 0.58 7.56
N SER A 220 5.61 1.40 6.63
CA SER A 220 5.11 2.75 6.90
C SER A 220 3.63 2.80 7.29
N TRP A 221 3.00 1.68 7.66
CA TRP A 221 1.55 1.58 7.93
C TRP A 221 0.98 2.64 8.87
N ARG A 222 1.79 3.17 9.80
CA ARG A 222 1.39 4.19 10.79
C ARG A 222 1.20 5.57 10.17
N VAL A 223 1.86 5.84 9.05
CA VAL A 223 1.96 7.16 8.42
C VAL A 223 1.47 7.17 6.98
N CYS A 224 1.58 6.05 6.25
CA CYS A 224 1.34 6.04 4.82
C CYS A 224 -0.09 6.45 4.45
N GLY A 225 -1.08 6.09 5.27
CA GLY A 225 -2.48 6.46 5.10
C GLY A 225 -2.89 7.79 5.76
N TRP A 226 -1.94 8.59 6.26
CA TRP A 226 -2.24 9.86 6.93
C TRP A 226 -2.93 10.86 6.00
N ILE A 227 -2.42 11.02 4.77
CA ILE A 227 -3.11 11.74 3.70
C ILE A 227 -4.11 10.78 3.04
N GLY A 228 -5.13 10.33 3.77
CA GLY A 228 -6.06 9.28 3.33
C GLY A 228 -7.11 8.96 4.39
N GLY A 229 -7.84 7.86 4.22
CA GLY A 229 -8.88 7.41 5.15
C GLY A 229 -8.36 6.99 6.54
N ASP A 230 -7.12 6.50 6.61
CA ASP A 230 -6.53 5.89 7.81
C ASP A 230 -6.36 6.89 8.96
N GLN A 231 -6.29 8.19 8.67
CA GLN A 231 -6.29 9.23 9.70
C GLN A 231 -7.55 9.22 10.57
N TRP A 232 -8.69 8.74 10.05
CA TRP A 232 -9.95 8.59 10.79
C TRP A 232 -10.21 7.14 11.19
N ILE A 233 -9.89 6.20 10.29
CA ILE A 233 -10.20 4.78 10.49
C ILE A 233 -9.30 4.16 11.56
N LEU A 234 -7.98 4.41 11.54
CA LEU A 234 -7.07 3.79 12.52
C LEU A 234 -7.34 4.25 13.95
N PRO A 235 -7.62 5.53 14.25
CA PRO A 235 -8.02 5.93 15.61
C PRO A 235 -9.37 5.36 16.06
N ALA A 236 -10.31 5.20 15.13
CA ALA A 236 -11.65 4.67 15.43
C ALA A 236 -11.60 3.16 15.73
N LEU A 237 -10.92 2.39 14.88
CA LEU A 237 -10.73 0.94 15.03
C LEU A 237 -9.79 0.61 16.20
N GLY A 238 -8.70 1.36 16.30
CA GLY A 238 -7.59 1.09 17.19
C GLY A 238 -6.76 -0.12 16.76
N LEU A 239 -5.89 -0.57 17.67
CA LEU A 239 -5.02 -1.71 17.47
C LEU A 239 -5.55 -2.90 18.29
N PRO A 240 -5.24 -4.15 17.93
CA PRO A 240 -5.65 -5.32 18.72
C PRO A 240 -5.22 -5.22 20.20
N TRP A 241 -4.11 -4.55 20.48
CA TRP A 241 -3.57 -4.31 21.82
C TRP A 241 -3.93 -2.93 22.41
N LYS A 242 -4.67 -2.09 21.67
CA LYS A 242 -5.14 -0.78 22.14
C LYS A 242 -6.43 -0.39 21.41
N PRO A 243 -7.61 -0.80 21.92
CA PRO A 243 -8.89 -0.52 21.29
C PRO A 243 -9.11 0.98 21.03
N GLY A 244 -9.67 1.25 19.85
CA GLY A 244 -9.89 2.60 19.33
C GLY A 244 -11.02 3.33 20.04
N SER A 245 -11.20 4.60 19.70
CA SER A 245 -12.24 5.43 20.30
C SER A 245 -13.66 4.88 20.06
N GLY A 246 -13.88 4.13 18.99
CA GLY A 246 -15.17 3.51 18.67
C GLY A 246 -15.57 2.36 19.60
N PHE A 247 -14.61 1.76 20.32
CA PHE A 247 -14.84 0.60 21.20
C PHE A 247 -14.67 0.92 22.69
N ARG A 248 -14.39 2.18 23.04
CA ARG A 248 -14.30 2.61 24.44
C ARG A 248 -15.70 2.96 24.96
N PRO A 249 -16.11 2.44 26.13
CA PRO A 249 -17.30 2.94 26.80
C PRO A 249 -17.16 4.45 26.98
N LYS A 250 -18.19 5.23 26.61
CA LYS A 250 -18.24 6.66 26.98
C LYS A 250 -18.05 6.73 28.48
N ALA A 251 -17.01 7.41 28.93
CA ALA A 251 -16.79 7.62 30.34
C ALA A 251 -18.07 8.24 30.93
N VAL A 252 -18.72 7.53 31.84
CA VAL A 252 -19.77 8.13 32.67
C VAL A 252 -19.06 9.22 33.45
N VAL A 253 -19.37 10.48 33.12
CA VAL A 253 -18.89 11.62 33.90
C VAL A 253 -19.41 11.39 35.32
N ALA A 254 -18.54 10.98 36.23
CA ALA A 254 -18.89 10.84 37.63
C ALA A 254 -19.34 12.24 38.10
N SER A 255 -20.63 12.37 38.38
CA SER A 255 -21.16 13.57 39.02
C SER A 255 -20.44 13.72 40.36
N THR A 256 -19.68 14.80 40.52
CA THR A 256 -19.05 15.17 41.78
C THR A 256 -20.14 15.16 42.87
N PRO A 257 -19.98 14.42 43.98
CA PRO A 257 -20.93 14.50 45.09
C PRO A 257 -20.96 15.94 45.61
N ALA A 258 -22.16 16.45 45.88
CA ALA A 258 -22.32 17.76 46.51
C ALA A 258 -21.55 17.81 47.84
N PRO A 259 -20.90 18.93 48.18
CA PRO A 259 -20.19 19.05 49.45
C PRO A 259 -21.18 18.87 50.60
N ILE A 260 -20.83 18.02 51.56
CA ILE A 260 -21.56 17.85 52.81
C ILE A 260 -21.39 19.16 53.60
N VAL A 261 -22.51 19.84 53.86
CA VAL A 261 -22.60 21.04 54.71
C VAL A 261 -22.63 20.63 56.18
#